data_AF-A0A961QLN6-F1
#
_entry.id   AF-A0A961QLN6-F1
#
_cell.length_a   1.000
_cell.length_b   1.000
_cell.length_c   1.000
_cell.angle_alpha   90.00
_cell.angle_beta   90.00
_cell.angle_gamma   90.00
#
_symmetry.space_group_name_H-M   'P 1'
#
loop_
_entity.id
_entity.type
_entity.pdbx_description
1 polymer ?
#
loop_
_entity_poly.entity_id
_entity_poly.type
_entity_poly.pdbx_seq_one_letter_code
_entity_poly.pdbx_strand_id
1 'polypeptide(L)'
;MLDRNPNDLRAFWMPFTANRQFKQNPRMLVAAQDMHYTSHDGRQILDGTAGLWCCNAGHCRPQIVEAIQKSAAELDYAPAFQMGHPMAFELANTLVDMAPDGFDHVFFTNSGSESVDTALKIALAYHRARGEGSRTRLIGREKGYHGVGFGGISVGGLVNNRRVFGTLLNGVDHLPHTYLGDVNRWSKGQPEHGADLADELERMVALHGADTIAAVIVEPVAGSAGVILPPKGYLEKLRAITKKYGILLIFD
;
A
#
# COMPACT_ATOMS: atom_id res chain seq x y z
N MET A 1 -30.15 -15.19 -18.45
CA MET A 1 -29.20 -14.10 -18.15
C MET A 1 -29.47 -13.67 -16.72
N LEU A 2 -28.43 -13.56 -15.88
CA LEU A 2 -28.59 -12.96 -14.55
C LEU A 2 -29.16 -11.54 -14.69
N ASP A 3 -30.09 -11.17 -13.83
CA ASP A 3 -30.56 -9.79 -13.74
C ASP A 3 -29.35 -8.88 -13.49
N ARG A 4 -29.18 -7.88 -14.35
CA ARG A 4 -28.05 -6.94 -14.31
C ARG A 4 -28.32 -5.77 -13.38
N ASN A 5 -29.52 -5.70 -12.79
CA ASN A 5 -29.90 -4.73 -11.79
C ASN A 5 -29.78 -5.32 -10.38
N PRO A 6 -29.36 -4.52 -9.38
CA PRO A 6 -29.33 -4.95 -8.00
C PRO A 6 -30.77 -5.18 -7.48
N ASN A 7 -30.96 -6.21 -6.68
CA ASN A 7 -32.21 -6.43 -5.96
C ASN A 7 -32.48 -5.34 -4.90
N ASP A 8 -31.44 -4.90 -4.18
CA ASP A 8 -31.50 -3.85 -3.17
C ASP A 8 -30.10 -3.26 -2.90
N LEU A 9 -29.99 -1.93 -2.87
CA LEU A 9 -28.74 -1.21 -2.58
C LEU A 9 -28.53 -0.89 -1.09
N ARG A 10 -29.52 -1.14 -0.22
CA ARG A 10 -29.50 -0.66 1.17
C ARG A 10 -28.42 -1.33 2.01
N ALA A 11 -28.27 -2.64 1.89
CA ALA A 11 -27.45 -3.46 2.79
C ALA A 11 -25.94 -3.24 2.62
N PHE A 12 -25.47 -2.95 1.40
CA PHE A 12 -24.04 -2.75 1.17
C PHE A 12 -23.62 -1.33 1.59
N TRP A 13 -22.75 -1.25 2.60
CA TRP A 13 -22.03 -0.03 2.95
C TRP A 13 -20.74 0.03 2.14
N MET A 14 -20.76 0.86 1.11
CA MET A 14 -19.70 0.88 0.11
C MET A 14 -18.43 1.58 0.64
N PRO A 15 -17.24 1.01 0.41
CA PRO A 15 -15.97 1.60 0.83
C PRO A 15 -15.64 2.85 0.02
N PHE A 16 -15.03 3.86 0.65
CA PHE A 16 -14.61 5.12 0.02
C PHE A 16 -15.66 5.77 -0.91
N THR A 17 -16.94 5.65 -0.56
CA THR A 17 -18.05 6.03 -1.45
C THR A 17 -19.00 7.01 -0.78
N ALA A 18 -19.41 8.04 -1.51
CA ALA A 18 -20.57 8.86 -1.18
C ALA A 18 -21.86 8.02 -1.32
N ASN A 19 -22.15 7.19 -0.32
CA ASN A 19 -23.16 6.12 -0.38
C ASN A 19 -24.55 6.64 -0.79
N ARG A 20 -25.00 7.77 -0.23
CA ARG A 20 -26.29 8.39 -0.58
C ARG A 20 -26.37 8.75 -2.06
N GLN A 21 -25.31 9.37 -2.59
CA GLN A 21 -25.24 9.76 -4.00
C GLN A 21 -25.20 8.54 -4.92
N PHE A 22 -24.41 7.52 -4.58
CA PHE A 22 -24.36 6.29 -5.37
C PHE A 22 -25.74 5.61 -5.43
N LYS A 23 -26.45 5.51 -4.30
CA LYS A 23 -27.77 4.85 -4.23
C LYS A 23 -28.86 5.58 -5.01
N GLN A 24 -28.72 6.89 -5.26
CA GLN A 24 -29.64 7.67 -6.10
C GLN A 24 -29.42 7.46 -7.60
N ASN A 25 -28.18 7.17 -8.01
CA ASN A 25 -27.81 6.95 -9.41
C ASN A 25 -26.68 5.92 -9.50
N PRO A 26 -27.00 4.62 -9.38
CA PRO A 26 -26.01 3.56 -9.26
C PRO A 26 -25.24 3.37 -10.56
N ARG A 27 -23.93 3.19 -10.44
CA ARG A 27 -23.03 2.87 -11.56
C ARG A 27 -22.62 1.42 -11.42
N MET A 28 -23.26 0.54 -12.18
CA MET A 28 -23.05 -0.90 -12.10
C MET A 28 -22.21 -1.39 -13.27
N LEU A 29 -21.12 -2.08 -12.95
CA LEU A 29 -20.29 -2.85 -13.88
C LEU A 29 -20.67 -4.32 -13.74
N VAL A 30 -20.88 -5.02 -14.86
CA VAL A 30 -21.47 -6.38 -14.89
C VAL A 30 -20.61 -7.40 -15.62
N ALA A 31 -19.61 -6.97 -16.37
CA ALA A 31 -18.60 -7.82 -16.96
C ALA A 31 -17.31 -7.02 -17.19
N ALA A 32 -16.21 -7.71 -17.43
CA ALA A 32 -14.94 -7.12 -17.81
C ALA A 32 -14.16 -8.08 -18.72
N GLN A 33 -13.33 -7.53 -19.60
CA GLN A 33 -12.43 -8.29 -20.47
C GLN A 33 -11.27 -7.38 -20.86
N ASP A 34 -10.04 -7.86 -20.70
CA ASP A 34 -8.81 -7.11 -21.02
C ASP A 34 -8.78 -5.73 -20.35
N MET A 35 -8.90 -4.63 -21.10
CA MET A 35 -8.88 -3.26 -20.56
C MET A 35 -10.28 -2.61 -20.48
N HIS A 36 -11.36 -3.38 -20.58
CA HIS A 36 -12.71 -2.83 -20.65
C HIS A 36 -13.65 -3.44 -19.61
N TYR A 37 -14.48 -2.58 -19.03
CA TYR A 37 -15.69 -2.97 -18.34
C TYR A 37 -16.91 -2.90 -19.27
N THR A 38 -17.91 -3.73 -19.00
CA THR A 38 -19.27 -3.58 -19.52
C THR A 38 -20.18 -3.12 -18.38
N SER A 39 -20.90 -2.01 -18.55
CA SER A 39 -21.91 -1.57 -17.59
C SER A 39 -23.24 -2.31 -17.74
N HIS A 40 -24.10 -2.23 -16.73
CA HIS A 40 -25.42 -2.87 -16.74
C HIS A 40 -26.31 -2.48 -17.94
N ASP A 41 -26.15 -1.25 -18.45
CA ASP A 41 -26.82 -0.70 -19.64
C ASP A 41 -26.09 -1.03 -20.98
N GLY A 42 -25.05 -1.87 -20.93
CA GLY A 42 -24.34 -2.38 -22.10
C GLY A 42 -23.19 -1.52 -22.63
N ARG A 43 -22.93 -0.33 -22.05
CA ARG A 43 -21.80 0.50 -22.49
C ARG A 43 -20.47 -0.18 -22.19
N GLN A 44 -19.54 -0.04 -23.14
CA GLN A 44 -18.14 -0.38 -22.94
C GLN A 44 -17.41 0.81 -22.31
N ILE A 45 -16.67 0.55 -21.25
CA ILE A 45 -15.95 1.57 -20.48
C ILE A 45 -14.49 1.15 -20.44
N LEU A 46 -13.60 1.98 -20.98
CA LEU A 46 -12.16 1.79 -20.86
C LEU A 46 -11.77 1.89 -19.38
N ASP A 47 -11.10 0.86 -18.88
CA ASP A 47 -10.47 0.88 -17.57
C ASP A 47 -9.09 1.55 -17.66
N GLY A 48 -9.07 2.86 -17.44
CA GLY A 48 -7.85 3.66 -17.49
C GLY A 48 -6.93 3.51 -16.28
N THR A 49 -7.33 2.75 -15.25
CA THR A 49 -6.60 2.66 -13.97
C THR A 49 -6.38 1.22 -13.50
N ALA A 50 -6.65 0.22 -14.34
CA ALA A 50 -6.58 -1.20 -13.99
C ALA A 50 -7.36 -1.51 -12.71
N GLY A 51 -8.61 -1.03 -12.64
CA GLY A 51 -9.46 -1.02 -11.46
C GLY A 51 -8.97 0.00 -10.46
N LEU A 52 -8.26 -0.47 -9.44
CA LEU A 52 -7.55 0.37 -8.48
C LEU A 52 -6.08 -0.03 -8.47
N TRP A 53 -5.40 0.10 -9.62
CA TRP A 53 -3.99 -0.24 -9.81
C TRP A 53 -3.67 -1.73 -9.57
N CYS A 54 -4.61 -2.63 -9.84
CA CYS A 54 -4.50 -4.04 -9.46
C CYS A 54 -4.75 -5.05 -10.59
N CYS A 55 -5.43 -4.68 -11.67
CA CYS A 55 -5.70 -5.56 -12.80
C CYS A 55 -4.59 -5.48 -13.88
N ASN A 56 -3.32 -5.58 -13.48
CA ASN A 56 -2.16 -5.26 -14.33
C ASN A 56 -2.04 -6.17 -15.57
N ALA A 57 -2.49 -7.43 -15.47
CA ALA A 57 -2.52 -8.37 -16.59
C ALA A 57 -3.77 -8.23 -17.50
N GLY A 58 -4.68 -7.30 -17.17
CA GLY A 58 -6.01 -7.19 -17.76
C GLY A 58 -7.07 -8.04 -17.04
N HIS A 59 -8.34 -7.73 -17.30
CA HIS A 59 -9.49 -8.42 -16.72
C HIS A 59 -9.70 -9.80 -17.34
N CYS A 60 -10.14 -10.76 -16.50
CA CYS A 60 -10.64 -12.08 -16.90
C CYS A 60 -9.70 -12.92 -17.78
N ARG A 61 -8.41 -12.95 -17.43
CA ARG A 61 -7.40 -13.75 -18.15
C ARG A 61 -7.66 -15.26 -17.97
N PRO A 62 -7.84 -16.04 -19.06
CA PRO A 62 -8.22 -17.46 -18.96
C PRO A 62 -7.30 -18.28 -18.06
N GLN A 63 -5.98 -18.09 -18.18
CA GLN A 63 -4.98 -18.80 -17.37
C GLN A 63 -5.15 -18.56 -15.86
N ILE A 64 -5.48 -17.33 -15.45
CA ILE A 64 -5.69 -16.98 -14.04
C ILE A 64 -7.02 -17.59 -13.55
N VAL A 65 -8.08 -17.49 -14.37
CA VAL A 65 -9.39 -18.04 -14.03
C VAL A 65 -9.32 -19.56 -13.84
N GLU A 66 -8.69 -20.27 -14.77
CA GLU A 66 -8.52 -21.72 -14.72
C GLU A 66 -7.71 -22.16 -13.48
N ALA A 67 -6.63 -21.44 -13.16
CA ALA A 67 -5.81 -21.74 -11.98
C ALA A 67 -6.59 -21.58 -10.67
N ILE A 68 -7.38 -20.50 -10.52
CA ILE A 68 -8.23 -20.28 -9.35
C ILE A 68 -9.29 -21.38 -9.23
N GLN A 69 -9.98 -21.71 -10.32
CA GLN A 69 -11.01 -22.75 -10.35
C GLN A 69 -10.45 -24.12 -9.94
N LYS A 70 -9.28 -24.48 -10.48
CA LYS A 70 -8.61 -25.75 -10.16
C LYS A 70 -8.20 -25.78 -8.69
N SER A 71 -7.55 -24.74 -8.19
CA SER A 71 -7.12 -24.67 -6.78
C SER A 71 -8.31 -24.80 -5.83
N ALA A 72 -9.39 -24.06 -6.09
CA ALA A 72 -10.59 -24.11 -5.23
C ALA A 72 -11.30 -25.47 -5.27
N ALA A 73 -11.27 -26.18 -6.39
CA ALA A 73 -11.85 -27.52 -6.50
C ALA A 73 -11.01 -28.61 -5.80
N GLU A 74 -9.69 -28.40 -5.68
CA GLU A 74 -8.76 -29.36 -5.09
C GLU A 74 -8.53 -29.12 -3.59
N LEU A 75 -8.26 -27.87 -3.21
CA LEU A 75 -8.01 -27.42 -1.83
C LEU A 75 -8.35 -25.92 -1.74
N ASP A 76 -9.61 -25.63 -1.42
CA ASP A 76 -10.11 -24.26 -1.26
C ASP A 76 -9.44 -23.51 -0.09
N TYR A 77 -9.13 -24.23 0.99
CA TYR A 77 -8.44 -23.66 2.15
C TYR A 77 -7.63 -24.70 2.93
N ALA A 78 -6.43 -24.31 3.34
CA ALA A 78 -5.65 -24.99 4.36
C ALA A 78 -5.18 -23.98 5.42
N PRO A 79 -5.19 -24.33 6.71
CA PRO A 79 -4.65 -23.45 7.74
C PRO A 79 -3.13 -23.27 7.55
N ALA A 80 -2.64 -22.06 7.80
CA ALA A 80 -1.21 -21.72 7.76
C ALA A 80 -0.51 -21.79 9.14
N PHE A 81 -1.24 -22.21 10.18
CA PHE A 81 -0.71 -22.31 11.53
C PHE A 81 -0.25 -23.74 11.81
N GLN A 82 1.06 -23.95 11.84
CA GLN A 82 1.68 -25.27 12.02
C GLN A 82 1.36 -26.29 10.90
N MET A 83 0.83 -25.80 9.78
CA MET A 83 0.48 -26.56 8.57
C MET A 83 0.83 -25.70 7.34
N GLY A 84 0.88 -26.32 6.16
CA GLY A 84 1.15 -25.61 4.92
C GLY A 84 0.71 -26.40 3.68
N HIS A 85 0.72 -25.75 2.53
CA HIS A 85 0.47 -26.36 1.22
C HIS A 85 1.55 -25.92 0.22
N PRO A 86 1.91 -26.78 -0.76
CA PRO A 86 3.06 -26.52 -1.64
C PRO A 86 3.03 -25.18 -2.36
N MET A 87 1.85 -24.77 -2.86
CA MET A 87 1.70 -23.53 -3.64
C MET A 87 2.12 -22.26 -2.89
N ALA A 88 1.99 -22.21 -1.55
CA ALA A 88 2.45 -21.06 -0.78
C ALA A 88 3.98 -20.92 -0.79
N PHE A 89 4.70 -22.04 -0.72
CA PHE A 89 6.16 -22.07 -0.77
C PHE A 89 6.68 -21.78 -2.18
N GLU A 90 6.01 -22.31 -3.21
CA GLU A 90 6.34 -22.02 -4.62
C GLU A 90 6.19 -20.52 -4.93
N LEU A 91 5.08 -19.90 -4.49
CA LEU A 91 4.89 -18.47 -4.66
C LEU A 91 5.91 -17.66 -3.86
N ALA A 92 6.20 -18.03 -2.61
CA ALA A 92 7.19 -17.34 -1.79
C ALA A 92 8.58 -17.34 -2.44
N ASN A 93 9.03 -18.49 -2.95
CA ASN A 93 10.31 -18.60 -3.65
C ASN A 93 10.32 -17.77 -4.94
N THR A 94 9.24 -17.82 -5.72
CA THR A 94 9.13 -17.02 -6.96
C THR A 94 9.22 -15.52 -6.67
N LEU A 95 8.61 -15.05 -5.59
CA LEU A 95 8.68 -13.64 -5.18
C LEU A 95 10.10 -13.25 -4.73
N VAL A 96 10.77 -14.11 -3.98
CA VAL A 96 12.18 -13.90 -3.57
C VAL A 96 13.10 -13.83 -4.80
N ASP A 97 12.93 -14.72 -5.78
CA ASP A 97 13.72 -14.73 -7.01
C ASP A 97 13.53 -13.46 -7.87
N MET A 98 12.41 -12.77 -7.71
CA MET A 98 12.11 -11.49 -8.40
C MET A 98 12.51 -10.26 -7.58
N ALA A 99 12.69 -10.40 -6.27
CA ALA A 99 12.97 -9.29 -5.38
C ALA A 99 14.42 -8.78 -5.54
N PRO A 100 14.70 -7.53 -5.15
CA PRO A 100 16.09 -7.07 -5.04
C PRO A 100 16.90 -7.90 -4.04
N ASP A 101 18.22 -7.91 -4.19
CA ASP A 101 19.13 -8.60 -3.27
C ASP A 101 18.86 -8.23 -1.81
N GLY A 102 18.82 -9.24 -0.93
CA GLY A 102 18.61 -9.09 0.51
C GLY A 102 17.17 -9.26 0.99
N PHE A 103 16.22 -9.60 0.10
CA PHE A 103 14.87 -10.00 0.46
C PHE A 103 14.69 -11.52 0.32
N ASP A 104 14.85 -12.25 1.44
CA ASP A 104 14.91 -13.73 1.42
C ASP A 104 13.63 -14.41 1.95
N HIS A 105 12.65 -13.65 2.44
CA HIS A 105 11.48 -14.19 3.14
C HIS A 105 10.20 -13.43 2.81
N VAL A 106 9.08 -14.16 2.69
CA VAL A 106 7.75 -13.62 2.41
C VAL A 106 6.79 -13.96 3.54
N PHE A 107 6.04 -12.97 4.01
CA PHE A 107 4.89 -13.14 4.89
C PHE A 107 3.63 -12.72 4.14
N PHE A 108 2.70 -13.65 3.91
CA PHE A 108 1.47 -13.39 3.16
C PHE A 108 0.39 -12.74 4.02
N THR A 109 -0.38 -11.84 3.40
CA THR A 109 -1.58 -11.20 3.95
C THR A 109 -2.65 -11.14 2.86
N ASN A 110 -3.86 -10.66 3.18
CA ASN A 110 -4.96 -10.53 2.22
C ASN A 110 -5.12 -9.11 1.65
N SER A 111 -4.32 -8.14 2.10
CA SER A 111 -4.40 -6.76 1.58
C SER A 111 -3.13 -5.95 1.87
N GLY A 112 -2.92 -4.87 1.13
CA GLY A 112 -1.87 -3.90 1.43
C GLY A 112 -2.00 -3.31 2.85
N SER A 113 -3.22 -3.10 3.35
CA SER A 113 -3.43 -2.61 4.73
C SER A 113 -2.91 -3.59 5.79
N GLU A 114 -3.14 -4.88 5.59
CA GLU A 114 -2.63 -5.92 6.49
C GLU A 114 -1.11 -6.08 6.36
N SER A 115 -0.56 -5.96 5.15
CA SER A 115 0.88 -5.97 4.92
C SER A 115 1.57 -4.82 5.64
N VAL A 116 1.03 -3.61 5.59
CA VAL A 116 1.58 -2.45 6.32
C VAL A 116 1.54 -2.69 7.82
N ASP A 117 0.38 -3.02 8.40
CA ASP A 117 0.27 -3.26 9.84
C ASP A 117 1.21 -4.40 10.30
N THR A 118 1.39 -5.42 9.46
CA THR A 118 2.35 -6.51 9.68
C THR A 118 3.80 -6.02 9.63
N ALA A 119 4.19 -5.25 8.62
CA ALA A 119 5.54 -4.71 8.48
C ALA A 119 5.91 -3.78 9.65
N LEU A 120 4.99 -2.91 10.08
CA LEU A 120 5.17 -2.05 11.24
C LEU A 120 5.38 -2.86 12.53
N LYS A 121 4.59 -3.93 12.74
CA LYS A 121 4.77 -4.84 13.88
C LYS A 121 6.10 -5.59 13.83
N ILE A 122 6.52 -6.07 12.65
CA ILE A 122 7.81 -6.73 12.47
C ILE A 122 8.95 -5.78 12.82
N ALA A 123 8.90 -4.52 12.39
CA ALA A 123 9.91 -3.52 12.71
C ALA A 123 10.08 -3.31 14.22
N LEU A 124 8.96 -3.17 14.95
CA LEU A 124 8.97 -3.06 16.41
C LEU A 124 9.51 -4.32 17.08
N ALA A 125 9.06 -5.50 16.65
CA ALA A 125 9.50 -6.79 17.20
C ALA A 125 10.99 -7.03 16.95
N TYR A 126 11.50 -6.65 15.78
CA TYR A 126 12.91 -6.76 15.41
C TYR A 126 13.81 -5.98 16.36
N HIS A 127 13.49 -4.71 16.64
CA HIS A 127 14.27 -3.90 17.57
C HIS A 127 14.17 -4.41 19.00
N ARG A 128 12.97 -4.84 19.43
CA ARG A 128 12.80 -5.48 20.75
C ARG A 128 13.66 -6.74 20.89
N ALA A 129 13.67 -7.62 19.88
CA ALA A 129 14.38 -8.89 19.92
C ALA A 129 15.91 -8.73 20.01
N ARG A 130 16.46 -7.62 19.50
CA ARG A 130 17.90 -7.29 19.59
C ARG A 130 18.28 -6.43 20.82
N GLY A 131 17.36 -6.21 21.76
CA GLY A 131 17.60 -5.42 22.97
C GLY A 131 17.40 -3.90 22.83
N GLU A 132 16.89 -3.42 21.70
CA GLU A 132 16.61 -2.00 21.42
C GLU A 132 15.12 -1.66 21.57
N GLY A 133 14.47 -2.16 22.62
CA GLY A 133 13.02 -2.05 22.81
C GLY A 133 12.46 -0.63 22.98
N SER A 134 13.32 0.38 23.14
CA SER A 134 12.96 1.81 23.14
C SER A 134 12.57 2.31 21.74
N ARG A 135 13.04 1.66 20.67
CA ARG A 135 12.71 1.99 19.29
C ARG A 135 11.28 1.60 18.99
N THR A 136 10.38 2.58 19.14
CA THR A 136 8.93 2.40 19.03
C THR A 136 8.28 3.39 18.08
N ARG A 137 8.98 4.46 17.71
CA ARG A 137 8.46 5.51 16.83
C ARG A 137 8.47 5.06 15.38
N LEU A 138 7.37 5.34 14.69
CA LEU A 138 7.16 5.02 13.28
C LEU A 138 7.02 6.33 12.50
N ILE A 139 7.79 6.48 11.43
CA ILE A 139 7.81 7.70 10.62
C ILE A 139 7.14 7.42 9.28
N GLY A 140 6.05 8.12 9.00
CA GLY A 140 5.39 8.10 7.71
C GLY A 140 5.75 9.31 6.85
N ARG A 141 4.90 9.64 5.88
CA ARG A 141 5.05 10.83 5.05
C ARG A 141 3.72 11.53 4.83
N GLU A 142 3.73 12.85 4.82
CA GLU A 142 2.60 13.65 4.36
C GLU A 142 2.15 13.18 2.97
N LYS A 143 0.84 13.18 2.73
CA LYS A 143 0.21 12.61 1.54
C LYS A 143 0.47 11.11 1.29
N GLY A 144 1.22 10.40 2.13
CA GLY A 144 1.38 8.94 1.99
C GLY A 144 0.06 8.19 2.20
N TYR A 145 -0.13 7.11 1.46
CA TYR A 145 -1.23 6.17 1.64
C TYR A 145 -0.68 4.78 1.93
N HIS A 146 -1.03 4.26 3.11
CA HIS A 146 -0.55 2.96 3.60
C HIS A 146 -1.72 2.07 4.04
N GLY A 147 -2.85 2.16 3.32
CA GLY A 147 -4.06 1.42 3.63
C GLY A 147 -4.99 2.10 4.65
N VAL A 148 -5.90 1.30 5.23
CA VAL A 148 -6.96 1.75 6.15
C VAL A 148 -6.97 1.06 7.51
N GLY A 149 -6.02 0.14 7.76
CA GLY A 149 -5.75 -0.38 9.10
C GLY A 149 -5.27 0.73 10.04
N PHE A 150 -5.42 0.55 11.35
CA PHE A 150 -5.03 1.58 12.33
C PHE A 150 -3.55 1.95 12.23
N GLY A 151 -2.67 0.99 11.92
CA GLY A 151 -1.25 1.30 11.67
C GLY A 151 -1.09 2.14 10.41
N GLY A 152 -1.60 1.65 9.29
CA GLY A 152 -1.61 2.34 7.99
C GLY A 152 -2.11 3.78 8.01
N ILE A 153 -3.27 4.06 8.62
CA ILE A 153 -3.79 5.44 8.71
C ILE A 153 -2.99 6.33 9.68
N SER A 154 -2.26 5.74 10.63
CA SER A 154 -1.41 6.50 11.55
C SER A 154 -0.21 7.08 10.82
N VAL A 155 0.51 6.23 10.08
CA VAL A 155 1.69 6.59 9.29
C VAL A 155 1.31 7.25 7.96
N GLY A 156 0.09 7.05 7.48
CA GLY A 156 -0.47 7.74 6.32
C GLY A 156 -0.65 9.25 6.56
N GLY A 157 -0.48 10.03 5.48
CA GLY A 157 -0.51 11.49 5.48
C GLY A 157 -1.72 12.11 4.78
N LEU A 158 -2.70 11.30 4.36
CA LEU A 158 -3.95 11.80 3.76
C LEU A 158 -4.97 12.18 4.85
N VAL A 159 -5.10 13.48 5.12
CA VAL A 159 -5.93 14.03 6.22
C VAL A 159 -7.36 13.46 6.22
N ASN A 160 -8.01 13.37 5.06
CA ASN A 160 -9.39 12.89 4.96
C ASN A 160 -9.55 11.40 5.35
N ASN A 161 -8.48 10.60 5.27
CA ASN A 161 -8.50 9.19 5.64
C ASN A 161 -8.31 8.98 7.15
N ARG A 162 -7.88 10.00 7.89
CA ARG A 162 -7.58 9.89 9.34
C ARG A 162 -8.41 10.79 10.24
N ARG A 163 -8.93 11.92 9.73
CA ARG A 163 -9.54 13.00 10.55
C ARG A 163 -10.73 12.59 11.43
N VAL A 164 -11.43 11.51 11.10
CA VAL A 164 -12.65 11.07 11.82
C VAL A 164 -12.39 9.96 12.84
N PHE A 165 -11.16 9.43 12.92
CA PHE A 165 -10.83 8.24 13.70
C PHE A 165 -10.11 8.55 15.04
N GLY A 166 -10.02 9.83 15.41
CA GLY A 166 -9.46 10.26 16.70
C GLY A 166 -7.93 10.10 16.79
N THR A 167 -7.44 9.91 18.01
CA THR A 167 -6.03 9.64 18.27
C THR A 167 -5.69 8.22 17.83
N LEU A 168 -4.75 8.10 16.90
CA LEU A 168 -4.32 6.84 16.30
C LEU A 168 -3.13 6.25 17.09
N LEU A 169 -2.19 5.54 16.45
CA LEU A 169 -1.00 5.04 17.14
C LEU A 169 -0.18 6.18 17.75
N ASN A 170 0.27 5.98 18.98
CA ASN A 170 1.20 6.89 19.66
C ASN A 170 2.59 6.78 19.03
N GLY A 171 3.37 7.86 19.11
CA GLY A 171 4.74 7.84 18.62
C GLY A 171 4.84 7.75 17.09
N VAL A 172 3.98 8.48 16.38
CA VAL A 172 4.05 8.62 14.92
C VAL A 172 4.40 10.06 14.55
N ASP A 173 5.22 10.23 13.52
CA ASP A 173 5.57 11.53 12.92
C ASP A 173 5.63 11.39 11.39
N HIS A 174 5.71 12.51 10.65
CA HIS A 174 5.56 12.52 9.19
C HIS A 174 6.62 13.36 8.50
N LEU A 175 7.38 12.75 7.60
CA LEU A 175 8.22 13.48 6.64
C LEU A 175 7.36 14.36 5.73
N PRO A 176 7.88 15.49 5.22
CA PRO A 176 7.21 16.29 4.21
C PRO A 176 7.01 15.47 2.94
N HIS A 177 5.95 15.79 2.20
CA HIS A 177 5.74 15.21 0.88
C HIS A 177 6.72 15.78 -0.15
N THR A 178 6.95 15.07 -1.26
CA THR A 178 7.93 15.50 -2.28
C THR A 178 7.36 16.33 -3.43
N TYR A 179 6.06 16.69 -3.39
CA TYR A 179 5.45 17.53 -4.41
C TYR A 179 5.82 19.01 -4.23
N LEU A 180 6.72 19.52 -5.07
CA LEU A 180 7.19 20.92 -5.06
C LEU A 180 6.53 21.81 -6.14
N GLY A 181 5.25 21.60 -6.44
CA GLY A 181 4.43 22.51 -7.25
C GLY A 181 5.14 23.15 -8.45
N ASP A 182 5.27 24.49 -8.41
CA ASP A 182 5.88 25.28 -9.49
C ASP A 182 7.36 24.96 -9.76
N VAL A 183 8.11 24.50 -8.75
CA VAL A 183 9.54 24.17 -8.88
C VAL A 183 9.74 22.95 -9.79
N ASN A 184 8.87 21.95 -9.65
CA ASN A 184 8.98 20.67 -10.35
C ASN A 184 7.93 20.48 -11.45
N ARG A 185 7.17 21.53 -11.81
CA ARG A 185 6.14 21.45 -12.84
C ARG A 185 6.74 21.03 -14.19
N TRP A 186 6.01 20.19 -14.94
CA TRP A 186 6.43 19.67 -16.25
C TRP A 186 7.72 18.83 -16.27
N SER A 187 8.18 18.34 -15.11
CA SER A 187 9.29 17.39 -15.03
C SER A 187 9.00 16.14 -15.87
N LYS A 188 10.00 15.66 -16.61
CA LYS A 188 9.95 14.37 -17.32
C LYS A 188 10.72 13.33 -16.51
N GLY A 189 10.03 12.31 -16.01
CA GLY A 189 10.63 11.33 -15.09
C GLY A 189 10.78 11.91 -13.67
N GLN A 190 11.82 11.49 -12.95
CA GLN A 190 12.07 11.97 -11.59
C GLN A 190 12.41 13.48 -11.60
N PRO A 191 11.77 14.31 -10.75
CA PRO A 191 12.11 15.72 -10.62
C PRO A 191 13.54 15.96 -10.14
N GLU A 192 14.13 17.10 -10.53
CA GLU A 192 15.53 17.43 -10.17
C GLU A 192 15.67 18.03 -8.75
N HIS A 193 14.65 18.70 -8.24
CA HIS A 193 14.70 19.43 -6.97
C HIS A 193 13.89 18.73 -5.87
N GLY A 194 14.37 18.78 -4.62
CA GLY A 194 13.69 18.24 -3.44
C GLY A 194 14.34 17.02 -2.80
N ALA A 195 15.54 16.61 -3.22
CA ALA A 195 16.30 15.55 -2.55
C ALA A 195 16.64 15.91 -1.09
N ASP A 196 16.82 17.20 -0.81
CA ASP A 196 17.03 17.80 0.51
C ASP A 196 15.85 17.59 1.47
N LEU A 197 14.64 17.30 0.97
CA LEU A 197 13.51 16.95 1.84
C LEU A 197 13.76 15.69 2.69
N ALA A 198 14.68 14.81 2.27
CA ALA A 198 15.11 13.67 3.07
C ALA A 198 15.91 14.08 4.31
N ASP A 199 16.52 15.28 4.34
CA ASP A 199 17.24 15.80 5.52
C ASP A 199 16.32 16.04 6.71
N GLU A 200 15.01 16.14 6.48
CA GLU A 200 14.05 16.23 7.57
C GLU A 200 14.11 15.01 8.50
N LEU A 201 14.51 13.84 7.98
CA LEU A 201 14.71 12.67 8.82
C LEU A 201 15.85 12.87 9.83
N GLU A 202 16.92 13.59 9.46
CA GLU A 202 18.00 13.96 10.39
C GLU A 202 17.48 14.91 11.48
N ARG A 203 16.60 15.86 11.12
CA ARG A 203 15.94 16.74 12.09
C ARG A 203 15.07 15.94 13.07
N MET A 204 14.30 14.97 12.58
CA MET A 204 13.49 14.09 13.41
C MET A 204 14.33 13.21 14.32
N VAL A 205 15.47 12.71 13.84
CA VAL A 205 16.44 11.98 14.67
C VAL A 205 16.97 12.87 15.79
N ALA A 206 17.32 14.12 15.51
CA ALA A 206 17.76 15.07 16.54
C ALA A 206 16.65 15.42 17.55
N LEU A 207 15.39 15.45 17.10
CA LEU A 207 14.22 15.76 17.94
C LEU A 207 13.83 14.59 18.86
N HIS A 208 13.77 13.38 18.31
CA HIS A 208 13.21 12.21 19.01
C HIS A 208 14.28 11.27 19.59
N GLY A 209 15.54 11.41 19.18
CA GLY A 209 16.61 10.44 19.45
C GLY A 209 16.57 9.26 18.48
N ALA A 210 17.72 8.91 17.90
CA ALA A 210 17.84 7.79 16.97
C ALA A 210 17.40 6.46 17.60
N ASP A 211 17.66 6.29 18.90
CA ASP A 211 17.35 5.13 19.73
C ASP A 211 15.85 4.97 20.07
N THR A 212 14.99 5.90 19.60
CA THR A 212 13.54 5.80 19.74
C THR A 212 12.82 5.51 18.41
N ILE A 213 13.49 5.65 17.26
CA ILE A 213 12.89 5.45 15.93
C ILE A 213 13.11 4.01 15.46
N ALA A 214 12.01 3.32 15.17
CA ALA A 214 12.02 1.95 14.67
C ALA A 214 12.07 1.89 13.14
N ALA A 215 11.17 2.61 12.48
CA ALA A 215 11.04 2.53 11.02
C ALA A 215 10.60 3.84 10.38
N VAL A 216 11.01 4.00 9.12
CA VAL A 216 10.47 4.93 8.15
C VAL A 216 9.73 4.11 7.08
N ILE A 217 8.49 4.47 6.77
CA ILE A 217 7.70 3.87 5.70
C ILE A 217 7.38 4.92 4.63
N VAL A 218 7.67 4.60 3.37
CA VAL A 218 7.38 5.46 2.22
C VAL A 218 6.98 4.64 1.00
N GLU A 219 6.03 5.14 0.22
CA GLU A 219 5.82 4.66 -1.15
C GLU A 219 6.97 5.16 -2.03
N PRO A 220 7.61 4.32 -2.87
CA PRO A 220 8.59 4.78 -3.87
C PRO A 220 8.01 5.87 -4.76
N VAL A 221 6.75 5.73 -5.20
CA VAL A 221 5.94 6.75 -5.88
C VAL A 221 4.60 6.83 -5.15
N ALA A 222 4.22 8.00 -4.63
CA ALA A 222 2.97 8.10 -3.86
C ALA A 222 1.76 8.09 -4.79
N GLY A 223 1.04 6.97 -4.85
CA GLY A 223 0.01 6.71 -5.85
C GLY A 223 -1.27 7.48 -5.56
N SER A 224 -1.91 7.19 -4.43
CA SER A 224 -3.21 7.76 -4.05
C SER A 224 -3.21 9.28 -3.86
N ALA A 225 -2.04 9.86 -3.65
CA ALA A 225 -1.84 11.31 -3.54
C ALA A 225 -1.89 12.05 -4.88
N GLY A 226 -1.99 11.32 -5.99
CA GLY A 226 -1.94 11.88 -7.35
C GLY A 226 -0.61 11.62 -8.06
N VAL A 227 -0.03 10.43 -7.90
CA VAL A 227 1.20 9.99 -8.58
C VAL A 227 2.35 10.98 -8.37
N ILE A 228 2.80 11.10 -7.12
CA ILE A 228 3.91 11.99 -6.75
C ILE A 228 5.22 11.22 -6.87
N LEU A 229 6.03 11.59 -7.86
CA LEU A 229 7.34 11.00 -8.07
C LEU A 229 8.35 11.50 -7.02
N PRO A 230 9.30 10.65 -6.58
CA PRO A 230 10.40 11.08 -5.75
C PRO A 230 11.39 11.89 -6.61
N PRO A 231 11.93 13.02 -6.09
CA PRO A 231 13.05 13.70 -6.71
C PRO A 231 14.27 12.79 -6.82
N LYS A 232 15.12 13.04 -7.80
CA LYS A 232 16.37 12.30 -7.98
C LYS A 232 17.21 12.33 -6.72
N GLY A 233 17.66 11.16 -6.26
CA GLY A 233 18.49 11.04 -5.05
C GLY A 233 17.71 11.04 -3.73
N TYR A 234 16.38 11.29 -3.73
CA TYR A 234 15.60 11.35 -2.49
C TYR A 234 15.57 10.00 -1.75
N LEU A 235 15.27 8.90 -2.45
CA LEU A 235 15.16 7.57 -1.85
C LEU A 235 16.54 7.03 -1.42
N GLU A 236 17.58 7.31 -2.22
CA GLU A 236 18.97 6.99 -1.91
C GLU A 236 19.42 7.68 -0.63
N LYS A 237 19.08 8.97 -0.48
CA LYS A 237 19.40 9.75 0.71
C LYS A 237 18.64 9.26 1.95
N LEU A 238 17.34 8.94 1.82
CA LEU A 238 16.59 8.29 2.90
C LEU A 238 17.22 6.96 3.32
N ARG A 239 17.64 6.12 2.37
CA ARG A 239 18.32 4.85 2.67
C ARG A 239 19.65 5.07 3.38
N ALA A 240 20.41 6.09 2.99
CA ALA A 240 21.67 6.44 3.65
C ALA A 240 21.45 6.86 5.12
N ILE A 241 20.48 7.75 5.37
CA ILE A 241 20.15 8.25 6.72
C ILE A 241 19.62 7.11 7.59
N THR A 242 18.66 6.33 7.09
CA THR A 242 18.11 5.19 7.85
C THR A 242 19.19 4.16 8.19
N LYS A 243 20.12 3.87 7.26
CA LYS A 243 21.26 2.98 7.51
C LYS A 243 22.20 3.53 8.58
N LYS A 244 22.53 4.83 8.52
CA LYS A 244 23.40 5.52 9.50
C LYS A 244 22.92 5.37 10.95
N TYR A 245 21.60 5.43 11.17
CA TYR A 245 21.01 5.39 12.52
C TYR A 245 20.41 4.04 12.93
N GLY A 246 20.56 3.01 12.09
CA GLY A 246 19.98 1.69 12.33
C GLY A 246 18.45 1.68 12.29
N ILE A 247 17.83 2.60 11.54
CA ILE A 247 16.38 2.68 11.34
C ILE A 247 16.00 1.76 10.17
N LEU A 248 14.91 1.01 10.31
CA LEU A 248 14.38 0.21 9.21
C LEU A 248 13.70 1.10 8.17
N LEU A 249 13.94 0.82 6.89
CA LEU A 249 13.25 1.48 5.78
C LEU A 249 12.29 0.48 5.15
N ILE A 250 11.00 0.82 5.17
CA ILE A 250 9.92 0.04 4.59
C ILE A 250 9.49 0.75 3.29
N PHE A 251 9.54 0.04 2.18
CA PHE A 251 8.89 0.47 0.95
C PHE A 251 7.53 -0.20 0.84
N ASP A 252 6.50 0.65 0.74
CA ASP A 252 5.13 0.26 0.42
C ASP A 252 4.91 0.36 -1.10
#